data_AF-A0A9J6GDA0-F1
#
_entry.id   AF-A0A9J6GDA0-F1
#
_cell.length_a   1.000
_cell.length_b   1.000
_cell.length_c   1.000
_cell.angle_alpha   90.00
_cell.angle_beta   90.00
_cell.angle_gamma   90.00
#
_symmetry.space_group_name_H-M   'P 1'
#
loop_
_entity.id
_entity.type
_entity.pdbx_description
1 polymer ?
#
loop_
_entity_poly.entity_id
_entity_poly.type
_entity_poly.pdbx_seq_one_letter_code
_entity_poly.pdbx_strand_id
1 'polypeptide(L)'
;MQNIFVVCTPTQKNARAYSRVESITVGVANYEVSSYLAAPDNTCKGVVRGVDLDFDAGQLKDMIVQPKNCGALEVKRIKNTPTVVVLFGGLKVPN
;
A
#
# COMPACT_ATOMS: atom_id res chain seq x y z
N MET A 1 15.86 -16.39 6.56
CA MET A 1 14.53 -16.84 6.06
C MET A 1 13.50 -15.88 6.64
N GLN A 2 12.60 -15.31 5.83
CA GLN A 2 11.59 -14.36 6.29
C GLN A 2 10.24 -15.08 6.30
N ASN A 3 9.64 -15.25 7.48
CA ASN A 3 8.32 -15.86 7.61
C ASN A 3 7.27 -14.78 7.38
N ILE A 4 6.35 -15.02 6.45
CA ILE A 4 5.27 -14.08 6.10
C ILE A 4 3.94 -14.74 6.45
N PHE A 5 3.10 -14.01 7.18
CA PHE A 5 1.73 -14.40 7.48
C PHE A 5 0.76 -13.44 6.78
N VAL A 6 -0.32 -13.97 6.22
CA VAL A 6 -1.38 -13.18 5.60
C VAL A 6 -2.65 -13.38 6.40
N VAL A 7 -3.22 -12.27 6.89
CA VAL A 7 -4.48 -12.26 7.65
C VAL A 7 -5.51 -11.46 6.87
N CYS A 8 -6.60 -12.12 6.49
CA CYS A 8 -7.70 -11.48 5.76
C CYS A 8 -8.86 -11.19 6.70
N THR A 9 -9.52 -10.06 6.51
CA THR A 9 -10.72 -9.70 7.27
C THR A 9 -11.66 -8.87 6.39
N PRO A 10 -12.99 -9.11 6.44
CA PRO A 10 -13.93 -8.36 5.61
C PRO A 10 -14.15 -6.92 6.08
N THR A 11 -13.61 -6.53 7.24
CA THR A 11 -13.83 -5.19 7.81
C THR A 11 -12.54 -4.36 7.82
N GLN A 12 -12.63 -3.13 7.28
CA GLN A 12 -11.48 -2.23 7.24
C GLN A 12 -11.00 -1.85 8.66
N LYS A 13 -11.92 -1.78 9.63
CA LYS A 13 -11.60 -1.52 11.04
C LYS A 13 -10.64 -2.58 11.60
N ASN A 14 -10.93 -3.86 11.35
CA ASN A 14 -10.08 -4.95 11.83
C ASN A 14 -8.74 -4.97 11.11
N ALA A 15 -8.72 -4.73 9.79
CA ALA A 15 -7.47 -4.66 9.03
C ALA A 15 -6.54 -3.58 9.63
N ARG A 16 -7.08 -2.39 9.92
CA ARG A 16 -6.34 -1.29 10.56
C ARG A 16 -5.87 -1.62 11.97
N ALA A 17 -6.62 -2.42 12.73
CA ALA A 17 -6.21 -2.87 14.05
C ALA A 17 -5.06 -3.89 13.95
N TYR A 18 -5.15 -4.85 13.02
CA TYR A 18 -4.13 -5.89 12.83
C TYR A 18 -2.81 -5.32 12.31
N SER A 19 -2.85 -4.26 11.50
CA SER A 19 -1.64 -3.58 11.02
C SER A 19 -0.88 -2.78 12.09
N ARG A 20 -1.37 -2.78 13.33
CA ARG A 20 -0.70 -2.18 14.49
C ARG A 20 -0.15 -3.23 15.45
N VAL A 21 -0.25 -4.52 15.09
CA VAL A 21 0.33 -5.60 15.88
C VAL A 21 1.84 -5.58 15.69
N GLU A 22 2.56 -5.50 16.79
CA GLU A 22 4.03 -5.42 16.85
C GLU A 22 4.66 -6.74 17.34
N SER A 23 3.87 -7.61 17.98
CA SER A 23 4.33 -8.94 18.38
C SER A 23 3.21 -9.98 18.33
N ILE A 24 3.58 -11.24 18.11
CA ILE A 24 2.68 -12.39 18.14
C ILE A 24 3.25 -13.53 18.98
N THR A 25 2.38 -14.24 19.68
CA THR A 25 2.75 -15.45 20.41
C THR A 25 2.39 -16.68 19.58
N VAL A 26 3.36 -17.57 19.36
CA VAL A 26 3.17 -18.87 18.70
C VAL A 26 3.65 -19.97 19.64
N GLY A 27 2.71 -20.75 20.17
CA GLY A 27 2.99 -21.70 21.24
C GLY A 27 3.42 -20.96 22.51
N VAL A 28 4.65 -21.20 22.97
CA VAL A 28 5.24 -20.54 24.15
C VAL A 28 6.17 -19.38 23.81
N ALA A 29 6.46 -19.15 22.53
CA ALA A 29 7.42 -18.14 22.09
C ALA A 29 6.71 -16.86 21.61
N ASN A 30 7.28 -15.71 21.94
CA ASN A 30 6.85 -14.40 21.45
C ASN A 30 7.80 -13.92 20.36
N TYR A 31 7.26 -13.38 19.27
CA TYR A 31 8.01 -12.90 18.12
C TYR A 31 7.61 -11.47 17.81
N GLU A 32 8.59 -10.59 17.61
CA GLU A 32 8.35 -9.29 17.02
C GLU A 32 7.98 -9.42 15.54
N VAL A 33 7.01 -8.63 15.10
CA VAL A 33 6.52 -8.65 13.72
C VAL A 33 6.43 -7.24 13.15
N SER A 34 6.71 -7.13 11.85
CA SER A 34 6.39 -5.93 11.08
C SER A 34 5.10 -6.19 10.31
N SER A 35 4.01 -5.59 10.77
CA SER A 35 2.71 -5.70 10.12
C SER A 35 2.43 -4.49 9.22
N TYR A 36 1.73 -4.72 8.11
CA TYR A 36 1.31 -3.65 7.21
C TYR A 36 -0.02 -4.02 6.55
N LEU A 37 -0.75 -3.00 6.12
CA LEU A 37 -1.99 -3.17 5.35
C LEU A 37 -1.65 -3.53 3.90
N ALA A 38 -2.23 -4.62 3.41
CA ALA A 38 -2.28 -4.87 1.98
C ALA A 38 -3.38 -4.02 1.32
N ALA A 39 -3.25 -3.80 0.01
CA ALA A 39 -4.30 -3.15 -0.77
C ALA A 39 -5.60 -3.99 -0.69
N PRO A 40 -6.78 -3.36 -0.59
CA PRO A 40 -8.05 -4.08 -0.57
C PRO A 40 -8.27 -4.95 -1.81
N ASP A 41 -9.14 -5.94 -1.66
CA ASP A 41 -9.73 -6.63 -2.79
C ASP A 41 -10.41 -5.61 -3.73
N ASN A 42 -10.43 -5.91 -5.03
CA ASN A 42 -10.93 -5.00 -6.07
C ASN A 42 -10.08 -3.72 -6.25
N THR A 43 -8.75 -3.87 -6.22
CA THR A 43 -7.80 -2.82 -6.61
C THR A 43 -6.85 -3.32 -7.69
N CYS A 44 -6.28 -2.39 -8.46
CA CYS A 44 -5.24 -2.69 -9.44
C CYS A 44 -4.08 -1.70 -9.33
N LYS A 45 -2.93 -2.04 -9.95
CA LYS A 45 -1.72 -1.21 -9.91
C LYS A 45 -1.38 -0.71 -11.31
N GLY A 46 -1.20 0.60 -11.44
CA GLY A 46 -0.58 1.23 -12.60
C GLY A 46 0.87 1.61 -12.30
N VAL A 47 1.70 1.67 -13.35
CA VAL A 47 3.10 2.09 -13.25
C VAL A 47 3.30 3.33 -14.11
N VAL A 48 3.83 4.39 -13.52
CA VAL A 48 4.23 5.61 -14.23
C VAL A 48 5.74 5.74 -14.15
N ARG A 49 6.38 6.00 -15.29
CA ARG A 49 7.83 6.18 -15.43
C ARG A 49 8.15 7.62 -15.81
N GLY A 50 9.40 8.04 -15.59
CA GLY A 50 9.86 9.38 -15.93
C GLY A 50 9.40 10.46 -14.94
N VAL A 51 9.03 10.06 -13.71
CA VAL A 51 8.64 11.01 -12.67
C VAL A 51 9.88 11.61 -12.04
N ASP A 52 9.96 12.95 -12.04
CA ASP A 52 11.07 13.72 -11.46
C ASP A 52 11.39 13.23 -10.04
N LEU A 53 12.68 13.11 -9.72
CA LEU A 53 13.16 12.65 -8.40
C LEU A 53 12.97 13.70 -7.31
N ASP A 54 12.82 14.97 -7.68
CA ASP A 54 12.67 16.08 -6.73
C ASP A 54 11.31 16.07 -6.02
N PHE A 55 10.32 15.33 -6.55
CA PHE A 55 9.04 15.16 -5.89
C PHE A 55 9.12 14.19 -4.72
N ASP A 56 8.82 14.71 -3.53
CA ASP A 56 8.67 13.93 -2.31
C ASP A 56 7.35 13.13 -2.28
N ALA A 57 7.19 12.28 -1.26
CA ALA A 57 6.02 11.41 -1.15
C ALA A 57 4.70 12.18 -0.95
N GLY A 58 4.71 13.33 -0.29
CA GLY A 58 3.54 14.17 -0.09
C GLY A 58 3.13 14.85 -1.40
N GLN A 59 4.10 15.44 -2.10
CA GLN A 59 3.90 16.08 -3.40
C GLN A 59 3.36 15.10 -4.44
N LEU A 60 3.95 13.88 -4.52
CA LEU A 60 3.42 12.83 -5.39
C LEU A 60 1.96 12.49 -5.07
N LYS A 61 1.64 12.39 -3.78
CA LYS A 61 0.29 12.08 -3.34
C LYS A 61 -0.69 13.18 -3.70
N ASP A 62 -0.35 14.44 -3.47
CA ASP A 62 -1.21 15.58 -3.78
C ASP A 62 -1.43 15.74 -5.29
N MET A 63 -0.41 15.42 -6.11
CA MET A 63 -0.52 15.48 -7.57
C MET A 63 -1.40 14.35 -8.15
N ILE A 64 -1.28 13.13 -7.61
CA ILE A 64 -1.88 11.93 -8.22
C ILE A 64 -3.21 11.54 -7.55
N VAL A 65 -3.27 11.60 -6.22
CA VAL A 65 -4.44 11.22 -5.41
C VAL A 65 -5.28 12.46 -5.16
N GLN A 66 -5.96 12.93 -6.21
CA GLN A 66 -6.78 14.14 -6.17
C GLN A 66 -8.18 13.89 -6.76
N PRO A 67 -9.18 14.72 -6.43
CA PRO A 67 -10.56 14.52 -6.88
C PRO A 67 -10.76 14.48 -8.39
N LYS A 68 -9.84 15.02 -9.19
CA LYS A 68 -9.90 14.93 -10.66
C LYS A 68 -9.43 13.59 -11.22
N ASN A 69 -8.75 12.78 -10.39
CA ASN A 69 -8.30 11.43 -10.69
C ASN A 69 -9.04 10.44 -9.79
N CYS A 70 -10.37 10.38 -9.94
CA CYS A 70 -11.31 9.70 -9.02
C CYS A 70 -11.02 8.21 -8.75
N GLY A 71 -10.10 7.57 -9.48
CA GLY A 71 -9.72 6.18 -9.28
C GLY A 71 -8.46 5.98 -8.45
N ALA A 72 -7.59 6.98 -8.31
CA ALA A 72 -6.32 6.81 -7.60
C ALA A 72 -6.52 6.82 -6.09
N LEU A 73 -6.03 5.77 -5.42
CA LEU A 73 -6.14 5.56 -3.97
C LEU A 73 -4.82 5.85 -3.26
N GLU A 74 -3.70 5.51 -3.88
CA GLU A 74 -2.37 5.66 -3.30
C GLU A 74 -1.31 5.78 -4.40
N VAL A 75 -0.18 6.40 -4.09
CA VAL A 75 1.01 6.40 -4.94
C VAL A 75 2.25 6.17 -4.09
N LYS A 76 3.20 5.39 -4.62
CA LYS A 76 4.49 5.15 -3.98
C LYS A 76 5.62 5.10 -5.00
N ARG A 77 6.70 5.83 -4.74
CA ARG A 77 7.94 5.74 -5.53
C ARG A 77 8.66 4.44 -5.23
N ILE A 78 9.15 3.79 -6.28
CA ILE A 78 10.01 2.62 -6.13
C ILE A 78 11.41 3.11 -5.77
N LYS A 79 11.74 3.08 -4.47
CA LYS A 79 13.04 3.54 -3.93
C LYS A 79 13.37 4.95 -4.46
N ASN A 80 14.63 5.18 -4.85
CA ASN A 80 15.07 6.42 -5.48
C ASN A 80 15.14 6.27 -7.01
N THR A 81 14.02 5.94 -7.65
CA THR A 81 13.93 5.79 -9.12
C THR A 81 12.88 6.74 -9.69
N PRO A 82 12.93 7.05 -11.00
CA PRO A 82 11.90 7.87 -11.65
C PRO A 82 10.60 7.08 -11.92
N THR A 83 10.35 6.00 -11.17
CA THR A 83 9.18 5.12 -11.34
C THR A 83 8.32 5.15 -10.09
N VAL A 84 7.02 5.35 -10.28
CA VAL A 84 6.01 5.30 -9.21
C VAL A 84 4.95 4.26 -9.55
N VAL A 85 4.44 3.61 -8.50
CA VAL A 85 3.29 2.71 -8.58
C VAL A 85 2.08 3.47 -8.04
N VAL A 86 1.00 3.47 -8.81
CA VAL A 86 -0.28 4.05 -8.41
C VAL A 86 -1.27 2.92 -8.16
N LEU A 87 -1.91 2.93 -7.00
CA LEU A 87 -3.00 2.02 -6.66
C LEU A 87 -4.31 2.65 -7.12
N PHE A 88 -5.08 1.93 -7.91
CA PHE A 88 -6.41 2.35 -8.36
C PHE A 88 -7.50 1.47 -7.76
N GLY A 89 -8.67 2.07 -7.50
CA GLY A 89 -9.89 1.33 -7.23
C GLY A 89 -10.41 0.64 -8.50
N GLY A 90 -10.88 -0.59 -8.36
CA GLY A 90 -11.33 -1.42 -9.47
C GLY A 90 -10.24 -2.31 -10.08
N LEU A 91 -10.67 -3.20 -10.97
CA LEU A 91 -9.80 -4.22 -11.57
C LEU A 91 -9.01 -3.74 -12.81
N LYS A 92 -9.19 -2.49 -13.24
CA LYS A 92 -8.55 -1.94 -14.43
C LYS A 92 -8.03 -0.54 -14.18
N VAL A 93 -6.87 -0.24 -14.75
CA VAL A 93 -6.32 1.12 -14.76
C VAL A 93 -7.26 2.00 -15.59
N PRO A 94 -7.66 3.19 -15.11
CA PRO A 94 -8.45 4.14 -15.89
C PRO A 94 -7.74 4.57 -17.19
N ASN A 95 -8.50 4.72 -18.28
CA ASN A 95 -8.04 5.26 -19.56
C ASN A 95 -8.35 6.75 -19.68
#